data_AF-A0A1Q7FAP6-F1
#
_entry.id   AF-A0A1Q7FAP6-F1
#
_cell.length_a   1.000
_cell.length_b   1.000
_cell.length_c   1.000
_cell.angle_alpha   90.00
_cell.angle_beta   90.00
_cell.angle_gamma   90.00
#
_symmetry.space_group_name_H-M   'P 1'
#
loop_
_entity.id
_entity.type
_entity.pdbx_description
1 polymer ?
#
loop_
_entity_poly.entity_id
_entity_poly.type
_entity_poly.pdbx_seq_one_letter_code
_entity_poly.pdbx_strand_id
1 'polypeptide(L)'
;MGAVYAIPNQRAFAHTFSGDESASFLATVEVIKVHLDLAKKDFTTNATLSAEHVEHAGEHLTNDTIKEITERNKRLGTDLPASLKDLREALEGGNATAVDVNGQVTNINSLLDETVTVRIEKTQLTNSTVQGTMLADFADEILESYDGAYANQTNIVNMMDYESAQALAVRAQELFDSKLKAMAEANATAAVTALDAGLKKLKQAIDDKAAPDNVDSIVNKDVHPNIQKAFNLQIIPEFPLPLVLTIPAIAGIIIAAKINTLRKR
;
A
#
# COMPACT_ATOMS: atom_id res chain seq x y z
N MET A 1 3.24 -45.02 -39.98
CA MET A 1 2.99 -43.57 -40.02
C MET A 1 1.90 -43.27 -39.00
N GLY A 2 2.26 -42.69 -37.86
CA GLY A 2 1.31 -42.27 -36.83
C GLY A 2 1.60 -40.83 -36.46
N ALA A 3 0.70 -39.93 -36.85
CA ALA A 3 0.77 -38.52 -36.48
C ALA A 3 0.26 -38.38 -35.05
N VAL A 4 1.13 -38.00 -34.12
CA VAL A 4 0.74 -37.53 -32.80
C VAL A 4 0.42 -36.05 -32.94
N TYR A 5 -0.86 -35.71 -32.83
CA TYR A 5 -1.33 -34.33 -32.75
C TYR A 5 -0.88 -33.75 -31.40
N ALA A 6 0.01 -32.75 -31.43
CA ALA A 6 0.23 -31.87 -30.30
C ALA A 6 -1.01 -30.98 -30.14
N ILE A 7 -1.63 -30.96 -28.96
CA ILE A 7 -2.66 -29.97 -28.60
C ILE A 7 -1.93 -28.72 -28.11
N PRO A 8 -1.96 -27.57 -28.81
CA PRO A 8 -1.37 -26.34 -28.33
C PRO A 8 -2.48 -25.47 -27.75
N ASN A 9 -2.74 -25.56 -26.44
CA ASN A 9 -3.41 -24.49 -25.68
C ASN A 9 -3.44 -24.76 -24.17
N GLN A 10 -2.27 -24.90 -23.54
CA GLN A 10 -2.15 -24.51 -22.15
C GLN A 10 -1.59 -23.10 -22.11
N ARG A 11 -2.49 -22.10 -22.15
CA ARG A 11 -2.14 -20.80 -21.59
C ARG A 11 -2.09 -20.99 -20.08
N ALA A 12 -0.90 -21.31 -19.57
CA ALA A 12 -0.64 -21.37 -18.16
C ALA A 12 -0.63 -19.93 -17.60
N PHE A 13 -1.78 -19.44 -17.16
CA PHE A 13 -1.91 -18.17 -16.43
C PHE A 13 -1.93 -18.41 -14.91
N ALA A 14 -0.95 -19.17 -14.42
CA ALA A 14 -0.79 -19.45 -12.99
C ALA A 14 0.63 -19.13 -12.55
N HIS A 15 0.98 -17.85 -12.49
CA HIS A 15 2.14 -17.38 -11.73
C HIS A 15 1.72 -17.15 -10.29
N THR A 16 1.79 -18.18 -9.43
CA THR A 16 1.63 -17.98 -7.98
C THR A 16 2.61 -16.88 -7.54
N PHE A 17 2.08 -15.79 -6.98
CA PHE A 17 2.89 -14.68 -6.49
C PHE A 17 3.77 -15.16 -5.34
N SER A 18 4.97 -14.61 -5.24
CA SER A 18 5.81 -14.82 -4.05
C SER A 18 5.13 -14.20 -2.81
N GLY A 19 5.60 -14.57 -1.62
CA GLY A 19 5.09 -13.97 -0.38
C GLY A 19 5.25 -12.44 -0.37
N ASP A 20 6.35 -11.96 -0.93
CA ASP A 20 6.70 -10.53 -0.95
C ASP A 20 5.80 -9.74 -1.94
N GLU A 21 5.53 -10.29 -3.14
CA GLU A 21 4.59 -9.67 -4.10
C GLU A 21 3.14 -9.67 -3.60
N SER A 22 2.79 -10.65 -2.76
CA SER A 22 1.48 -10.69 -2.09
C SER A 22 1.38 -9.64 -0.99
N ALA A 23 2.45 -9.48 -0.21
CA ALA A 23 2.54 -8.49 0.87
C ALA A 23 2.45 -7.06 0.33
N SER A 24 3.28 -6.73 -0.67
CA SER A 24 3.31 -5.41 -1.30
C SER A 24 1.95 -5.03 -1.90
N PHE A 25 1.30 -5.95 -2.61
CA PHE A 25 -0.03 -5.69 -3.15
C PHE A 25 -1.11 -5.51 -2.08
N LEU A 26 -1.03 -6.24 -0.95
CA LEU A 26 -1.95 -6.00 0.17
C LEU A 26 -1.74 -4.61 0.75
N ALA A 27 -0.49 -4.17 0.91
CA ALA A 27 -0.18 -2.83 1.38
C ALA A 27 -0.77 -1.79 0.41
N THR A 28 -0.51 -1.92 -0.89
CA THR A 28 -1.11 -1.08 -1.94
C THR A 28 -2.64 -0.98 -1.82
N VAL A 29 -3.33 -2.12 -1.64
CA VAL A 29 -4.80 -2.11 -1.49
C VAL A 29 -5.25 -1.37 -0.23
N GLU A 30 -4.56 -1.54 0.90
CA GLU A 30 -4.89 -0.81 2.13
C GLU A 30 -4.60 0.70 1.99
N VAL A 31 -3.54 1.09 1.29
CA VAL A 31 -3.23 2.51 1.01
C VAL A 31 -4.33 3.14 0.16
N ILE A 32 -4.73 2.47 -0.93
CA ILE A 32 -5.85 2.93 -1.77
C ILE A 32 -7.12 3.13 -0.94
N LYS A 33 -7.45 2.17 -0.07
CA LYS A 33 -8.65 2.29 0.80
C LYS A 33 -8.57 3.49 1.75
N VAL A 34 -7.40 3.76 2.33
CA VAL A 34 -7.18 4.93 3.19
C VAL A 34 -7.43 6.23 2.42
N HIS A 35 -6.89 6.35 1.21
CA HIS A 35 -7.13 7.51 0.36
C HIS A 35 -8.61 7.68 -0.01
N LEU A 36 -9.34 6.59 -0.27
CA LEU A 36 -10.78 6.66 -0.55
C LEU A 36 -11.60 7.12 0.67
N ASP A 37 -11.19 6.74 1.88
CA ASP A 37 -11.83 7.22 3.11
C ASP A 37 -11.51 8.70 3.39
N LEU A 38 -10.29 9.16 3.11
CA LEU A 38 -9.93 10.58 3.13
C LEU A 38 -10.73 11.37 2.09
N ALA A 39 -10.84 10.86 0.86
CA ALA A 39 -11.66 11.48 -0.18
C ALA A 39 -13.10 11.72 0.29
N LYS A 40 -13.73 10.73 0.96
CA LYS A 40 -15.06 10.90 1.56
C LYS A 40 -15.09 11.94 2.66
N LYS A 41 -14.12 11.91 3.57
CA LYS A 41 -14.00 12.85 4.69
C LYS A 41 -13.92 14.29 4.19
N ASP A 42 -13.05 14.53 3.21
CA ASP A 42 -12.74 15.88 2.74
C ASP A 42 -13.69 16.38 1.67
N PHE A 43 -14.52 15.52 1.08
CA PHE A 43 -15.48 15.93 0.05
C PHE A 43 -16.36 17.11 0.49
N THR A 44 -16.82 17.11 1.74
CA THR A 44 -17.74 18.15 2.25
C THR A 44 -17.06 19.45 2.67
N THR A 45 -15.75 19.41 2.91
CA THR A 45 -14.97 20.53 3.46
C THR A 45 -13.97 21.11 2.45
N ASN A 46 -13.43 20.27 1.57
CA ASN A 46 -12.45 20.60 0.55
C ASN A 46 -12.51 19.60 -0.63
N ALA A 47 -13.35 19.89 -1.62
CA ALA A 47 -13.54 19.03 -2.80
C ALA A 47 -12.26 18.86 -3.65
N THR A 48 -11.37 19.86 -3.67
CA THR A 48 -10.07 19.74 -4.37
C THR A 48 -9.20 18.68 -3.69
N LEU A 49 -9.06 18.76 -2.37
CA LEU A 49 -8.29 17.78 -1.60
C LEU A 49 -8.90 16.38 -1.66
N SER A 50 -10.23 16.30 -1.67
CA SER A 50 -10.96 15.05 -1.93
C SER A 50 -10.58 14.43 -3.29
N ALA A 51 -10.52 15.23 -4.36
CA ALA A 51 -10.11 14.77 -5.68
C ALA A 51 -8.62 14.36 -5.71
N GLU A 52 -7.74 15.11 -5.03
CA GLU A 52 -6.31 14.77 -4.90
C GLU A 52 -6.11 13.40 -4.23
N HIS A 53 -6.87 13.08 -3.18
CA HIS A 53 -6.80 11.75 -2.57
C HIS A 53 -7.22 10.63 -3.53
N VAL A 54 -8.25 10.84 -4.35
CA VAL A 54 -8.67 9.83 -5.36
C VAL A 54 -7.63 9.71 -6.48
N GLU A 55 -6.99 10.80 -6.86
CA GLU A 55 -5.88 10.77 -7.81
C GLU A 55 -4.73 9.91 -7.29
N HIS A 56 -4.30 10.15 -6.05
CA HIS A 56 -3.22 9.38 -5.43
C HIS A 56 -3.59 7.90 -5.24
N ALA A 57 -4.85 7.60 -4.88
CA ALA A 57 -5.37 6.23 -4.89
C ALA A 57 -5.21 5.55 -6.27
N GLY A 58 -5.38 6.31 -7.36
CA GLY A 58 -5.14 5.84 -8.72
C GLY A 58 -3.66 5.61 -9.04
N GLU A 59 -2.75 6.43 -8.51
CA GLU A 59 -1.29 6.32 -8.75
C GLU A 59 -0.71 4.99 -8.26
N HIS A 60 -1.26 4.43 -7.19
CA HIS A 60 -0.90 3.10 -6.68
C HIS A 60 -1.32 1.94 -7.61
N LEU A 61 -2.26 2.17 -8.55
CA LEU A 61 -2.60 1.19 -9.59
C LEU A 61 -1.74 1.40 -10.83
N THR A 62 -0.46 1.03 -10.72
CA THR A 62 0.47 1.10 -11.85
C THR A 62 0.01 0.27 -13.04
N ASN A 63 0.55 0.55 -14.24
CA ASN A 63 0.28 -0.24 -15.44
C ASN A 63 0.60 -1.73 -15.25
N ASP A 64 1.65 -2.05 -14.49
CA ASP A 64 2.05 -3.43 -14.21
C ASP A 64 1.05 -4.09 -13.26
N THR A 65 0.63 -3.40 -12.19
CA THR A 65 -0.43 -3.87 -11.28
C THR A 65 -1.74 -4.14 -12.04
N ILE A 66 -2.17 -3.22 -12.89
CA ILE A 66 -3.39 -3.39 -13.71
C ILE A 66 -3.25 -4.58 -14.66
N LYS A 67 -2.09 -4.75 -15.29
CA LYS A 67 -1.82 -5.88 -16.17
C LYS A 67 -1.92 -7.20 -15.41
N GLU A 68 -1.30 -7.31 -14.25
CA GLU A 68 -1.37 -8.51 -13.41
C GLU A 68 -2.80 -8.82 -12.94
N ILE A 69 -3.56 -7.80 -12.53
CA ILE A 69 -4.98 -7.96 -12.20
C ILE A 69 -5.74 -8.48 -13.42
N THR A 70 -5.49 -7.90 -14.60
CA THR A 70 -6.15 -8.27 -15.86
C THR A 70 -5.87 -9.71 -16.26
N GLU A 71 -4.63 -10.19 -16.06
CA GLU A 71 -4.22 -11.56 -16.33
C GLU A 71 -4.98 -12.57 -15.47
N ARG A 72 -5.35 -12.18 -14.23
CA ARG A 72 -6.16 -13.01 -13.33
C ARG A 72 -7.65 -12.87 -13.56
N ASN A 73 -8.11 -11.65 -13.77
CA ASN A 73 -9.52 -11.32 -14.00
C ASN A 73 -9.62 -10.03 -14.82
N LYS A 74 -9.88 -10.20 -16.11
CA LYS A 74 -10.02 -9.09 -17.07
C LYS A 74 -11.07 -8.06 -16.67
N ARG A 75 -12.17 -8.50 -16.03
CA ARG A 75 -13.23 -7.59 -15.57
C ARG A 75 -12.68 -6.67 -14.49
N LEU A 76 -12.03 -7.21 -13.46
CA LEU A 76 -11.45 -6.40 -12.38
C LEU A 76 -10.36 -5.45 -12.88
N GLY A 77 -9.51 -5.91 -13.81
CA GLY A 77 -8.48 -5.06 -14.42
C GLY A 77 -9.03 -3.92 -15.28
N THR A 78 -10.33 -3.94 -15.62
CA THR A 78 -11.01 -2.87 -16.35
C THR A 78 -11.85 -2.01 -15.38
N ASP A 79 -12.68 -2.64 -14.57
CA ASP A 79 -13.68 -1.98 -13.74
C ASP A 79 -13.06 -1.16 -12.60
N LEU A 80 -11.97 -1.65 -11.99
CA LEU A 80 -11.32 -0.98 -10.87
C LEU A 80 -10.68 0.36 -11.28
N PRO A 81 -9.77 0.43 -12.28
CA PRO A 81 -9.21 1.71 -12.71
C PRO A 81 -10.26 2.65 -13.31
N ALA A 82 -11.28 2.12 -14.00
CA ALA A 82 -12.39 2.92 -14.51
C ALA A 82 -13.20 3.56 -13.36
N SER A 83 -13.50 2.80 -12.31
CA SER A 83 -14.28 3.31 -11.17
C SER A 83 -13.54 4.42 -10.40
N LEU A 84 -12.22 4.30 -10.24
CA LEU A 84 -11.40 5.37 -9.64
C LEU A 84 -11.39 6.63 -10.50
N LYS A 85 -11.24 6.46 -11.82
CA LYS A 85 -11.31 7.57 -12.77
C LYS A 85 -12.67 8.26 -12.73
N ASP A 86 -13.76 7.49 -12.75
CA ASP A 86 -15.13 8.03 -12.72
C ASP A 86 -15.40 8.79 -11.41
N LEU A 87 -14.88 8.31 -10.27
CA LEU A 87 -14.96 9.04 -9.00
C LEU A 87 -14.19 10.36 -9.06
N ARG A 88 -12.96 10.36 -9.60
CA ARG A 88 -12.15 11.59 -9.76
C ARG A 88 -12.88 12.62 -10.61
N GLU A 89 -13.40 12.20 -11.77
CA GLU A 89 -14.15 13.08 -12.68
C GLU A 89 -15.44 13.62 -12.03
N ALA A 90 -16.13 12.81 -11.21
CA ALA A 90 -17.31 13.26 -10.47
C ALA A 90 -16.99 14.35 -9.43
N LEU A 91 -15.86 14.22 -8.73
CA LEU A 91 -15.37 15.19 -7.75
C LEU A 91 -14.95 16.50 -8.43
N GLU A 92 -14.19 16.43 -9.52
CA GLU A 92 -13.77 17.60 -10.29
C GLU A 92 -14.94 18.32 -10.99
N GLY A 93 -15.96 17.56 -11.42
CA GLY A 93 -17.13 18.10 -12.10
C GLY A 93 -18.07 18.91 -11.20
N GLY A 94 -17.91 18.84 -9.88
CA GLY A 94 -18.67 19.64 -8.90
C GLY A 94 -20.16 19.32 -8.76
N ASN A 95 -20.64 18.27 -9.44
CA ASN A 95 -22.06 17.87 -9.42
C ASN A 95 -22.34 16.64 -8.53
N ALA A 96 -21.30 16.00 -8.00
CA ALA A 96 -21.47 14.86 -7.10
C ALA A 96 -22.13 15.30 -5.77
N THR A 97 -22.89 14.41 -5.17
CA THR A 97 -23.36 14.56 -3.79
C THR A 97 -22.57 13.64 -2.85
N ALA A 98 -22.67 13.87 -1.54
CA ALA A 98 -22.02 13.00 -0.56
C ALA A 98 -22.54 11.55 -0.64
N VAL A 99 -23.79 11.35 -1.07
CA VAL A 99 -24.36 10.01 -1.30
C VAL A 99 -23.68 9.34 -2.49
N ASP A 100 -23.46 10.08 -3.58
CA ASP A 100 -22.79 9.56 -4.78
C ASP A 100 -21.35 9.15 -4.46
N VAL A 101 -20.59 10.04 -3.81
CA VAL A 101 -19.19 9.78 -3.41
C VAL A 101 -19.09 8.56 -2.50
N ASN A 102 -19.94 8.48 -1.47
CA ASN A 102 -19.96 7.33 -0.57
C ASN A 102 -20.31 6.01 -1.30
N GLY A 103 -21.26 6.06 -2.24
CA GLY A 103 -21.64 4.91 -3.05
C GLY A 103 -20.50 4.44 -3.96
N GLN A 104 -19.85 5.37 -4.65
CA GLN A 104 -18.70 5.07 -5.52
C GLN A 104 -17.52 4.52 -4.74
N VAL A 105 -17.15 5.11 -3.60
CA VAL A 105 -16.08 4.56 -2.74
C VAL A 105 -16.43 3.17 -2.23
N THR A 106 -17.67 2.92 -1.83
CA THR A 106 -18.10 1.57 -1.40
C THR A 106 -17.96 0.55 -2.53
N ASN A 107 -18.30 0.94 -3.76
CA ASN A 107 -18.13 0.09 -4.94
C ASN A 107 -16.65 -0.19 -5.23
N ILE A 108 -15.79 0.83 -5.18
CA ILE A 108 -14.34 0.67 -5.38
C ILE A 108 -13.74 -0.25 -4.29
N ASN A 109 -14.11 -0.06 -3.02
CA ASN A 109 -13.67 -0.94 -1.93
C ASN A 109 -14.09 -2.40 -2.15
N SER A 110 -15.29 -2.63 -2.68
CA SER A 110 -15.76 -3.98 -3.03
C SER A 110 -14.96 -4.59 -4.19
N LEU A 111 -14.60 -3.80 -5.21
CA LEU A 111 -13.73 -4.24 -6.30
C LEU A 111 -12.31 -4.55 -5.81
N LEU A 112 -11.78 -3.76 -4.88
CA LEU A 112 -10.48 -4.00 -4.24
C LEU A 112 -10.49 -5.31 -3.45
N ASP A 113 -11.53 -5.55 -2.65
CA ASP A 113 -11.69 -6.80 -1.90
C ASP A 113 -11.75 -8.01 -2.85
N GLU A 114 -12.52 -7.94 -3.92
CA GLU A 114 -12.56 -9.01 -4.93
C GLU A 114 -11.19 -9.21 -5.59
N THR A 115 -10.50 -8.12 -5.91
CA THR A 115 -9.16 -8.16 -6.51
C THR A 115 -8.16 -8.86 -5.60
N VAL A 116 -8.18 -8.59 -4.29
CA VAL A 116 -7.36 -9.30 -3.30
C VAL A 116 -7.65 -10.80 -3.35
N THR A 117 -8.93 -11.21 -3.33
CA THR A 117 -9.29 -12.64 -3.33
C THR A 117 -8.92 -13.38 -4.61
N VAL A 118 -8.86 -12.67 -5.74
CA VAL A 118 -8.53 -13.24 -7.05
C VAL A 118 -7.02 -13.26 -7.29
N ARG A 119 -6.29 -12.23 -6.84
CA ARG A 119 -4.85 -12.10 -7.08
C ARG A 119 -4.02 -12.88 -6.06
N ILE A 120 -4.46 -12.95 -4.80
CA ILE A 120 -3.69 -13.54 -3.70
C ILE A 120 -4.28 -14.88 -3.29
N GLU A 121 -3.44 -15.90 -3.23
CA GLU A 121 -3.84 -17.21 -2.73
C GLU A 121 -4.25 -17.13 -1.26
N LYS A 122 -5.33 -17.85 -0.92
CA LYS A 122 -5.88 -17.84 0.44
C LYS A 122 -4.85 -18.19 1.54
N THR A 123 -3.89 -19.05 1.22
CA THR A 123 -2.79 -19.43 2.12
C THR A 123 -1.87 -18.26 2.45
N GLN A 124 -1.63 -17.36 1.50
CA GLN A 124 -0.82 -16.15 1.70
C GLN A 124 -1.57 -15.10 2.54
N LEU A 125 -2.89 -14.98 2.38
CA LEU A 125 -3.72 -14.07 3.19
C LEU A 125 -3.69 -14.37 4.70
N THR A 126 -3.40 -15.62 5.07
CA THR A 126 -3.29 -16.08 6.46
C THR A 126 -1.84 -16.35 6.89
N ASN A 127 -0.86 -16.07 6.04
CA ASN A 127 0.55 -16.27 6.34
C ASN A 127 1.07 -15.10 7.21
N SER A 128 1.61 -15.42 8.39
CA SER A 128 2.11 -14.41 9.34
C SER A 128 3.26 -13.57 8.78
N THR A 129 4.18 -14.19 8.04
CA THR A 129 5.29 -13.49 7.38
C THR A 129 4.78 -12.53 6.29
N VAL A 130 3.85 -12.96 5.43
CA VAL A 130 3.25 -12.07 4.41
C VAL A 130 2.54 -10.88 5.04
N GLN A 131 1.78 -11.12 6.11
CA GLN A 131 1.08 -10.04 6.81
C GLN A 131 2.02 -9.12 7.58
N GLY A 132 3.12 -9.65 8.12
CA GLY A 132 4.19 -8.87 8.72
C GLY A 132 4.91 -8.00 7.69
N THR A 133 5.27 -8.55 6.53
CA THR A 133 5.87 -7.81 5.42
C THR A 133 4.92 -6.73 4.92
N MET A 134 3.62 -7.01 4.78
CA MET A 134 2.62 -6.01 4.41
C MET A 134 2.61 -4.82 5.38
N LEU A 135 2.70 -5.08 6.69
CA LEU A 135 2.78 -4.01 7.69
C LEU A 135 4.09 -3.20 7.60
N ALA A 136 5.19 -3.83 7.18
CA ALA A 136 6.46 -3.13 6.96
C ALA A 136 6.36 -2.21 5.74
N ASP A 137 5.88 -2.70 4.60
CA ASP A 137 5.65 -1.91 3.38
C ASP A 137 4.68 -0.75 3.67
N PHE A 138 3.66 -1.00 4.49
CA PHE A 138 2.69 0.02 4.90
C PHE A 138 3.31 1.07 5.85
N ALA A 139 4.31 0.70 6.66
CA ALA A 139 5.05 1.66 7.47
C ALA A 139 5.99 2.54 6.64
N ASP A 140 6.53 2.00 5.54
CA ASP A 140 7.32 2.78 4.58
C ASP A 140 6.45 3.81 3.86
N GLU A 141 5.23 3.46 3.48
CA GLU A 141 4.28 4.41 2.87
C GLU A 141 3.92 5.56 3.83
N ILE A 142 3.76 5.28 5.14
CA ILE A 142 3.55 6.33 6.14
C ILE A 142 4.70 7.34 6.11
N LEU A 143 5.94 6.83 6.04
CA LEU A 143 7.13 7.67 6.00
C LEU A 143 7.21 8.45 4.69
N GLU A 144 6.96 7.82 3.54
CA GLU A 144 6.95 8.47 2.23
C GLU A 144 5.91 9.60 2.18
N SER A 145 4.69 9.34 2.63
CA SER A 145 3.65 10.37 2.77
C SER A 145 4.09 11.48 3.73
N TYR A 146 4.65 11.15 4.89
CA TYR A 146 5.05 12.18 5.85
C TYR A 146 6.20 13.05 5.32
N ASP A 147 7.17 12.46 4.63
CA ASP A 147 8.27 13.19 4.00
C ASP A 147 7.77 14.04 2.83
N GLY A 148 6.85 13.54 2.01
CA GLY A 148 6.18 14.27 0.93
C GLY A 148 5.46 15.53 1.43
N ALA A 149 4.88 15.45 2.63
CA ALA A 149 4.24 16.59 3.29
C ALA A 149 5.21 17.76 3.54
N TYR A 150 6.51 17.50 3.70
CA TYR A 150 7.55 18.47 4.03
C TYR A 150 8.53 18.71 2.87
N ALA A 151 8.33 19.79 2.09
CA ALA A 151 9.28 20.12 1.01
C ALA A 151 10.70 20.54 1.48
N ASN A 152 10.89 20.95 2.74
CA ASN A 152 12.19 21.38 3.31
C ASN A 152 12.35 21.00 4.81
N GLN A 153 11.71 19.94 5.28
CA GLN A 153 11.77 19.44 6.66
C GLN A 153 11.33 20.39 7.80
N THR A 154 10.86 21.61 7.50
CA THR A 154 10.46 22.58 8.54
C THR A 154 8.97 22.85 8.63
N ASN A 155 8.24 22.82 7.51
CA ASN A 155 6.81 23.11 7.46
C ASN A 155 6.10 22.11 6.55
N ILE A 156 4.89 21.73 6.95
CA ILE A 156 3.95 21.02 6.09
C ILE A 156 3.50 21.96 4.99
N VAL A 157 3.70 21.55 3.74
CA VAL A 157 3.31 22.32 2.54
C VAL A 157 2.39 21.52 1.62
N ASN A 158 2.38 20.19 1.74
CA ASN A 158 1.40 19.32 1.10
C ASN A 158 0.46 18.75 2.16
N MET A 159 -0.79 19.25 2.18
CA MET A 159 -1.78 18.81 3.16
C MET A 159 -2.31 17.40 2.86
N MET A 160 -2.40 17.03 1.58
CA MET A 160 -2.83 15.70 1.15
C MET A 160 -1.91 14.63 1.73
N ASP A 161 -0.61 14.77 1.48
CA ASP A 161 0.43 13.87 2.01
C ASP A 161 0.41 13.81 3.55
N TYR A 162 0.18 14.93 4.23
CA TYR A 162 0.08 14.97 5.69
C TYR A 162 -1.15 14.21 6.21
N GLU A 163 -2.32 14.41 5.61
CA GLU A 163 -3.54 13.69 5.98
C GLU A 163 -3.45 12.20 5.66
N SER A 164 -2.77 11.84 4.57
CA SER A 164 -2.41 10.46 4.24
C SER A 164 -1.55 9.84 5.33
N ALA A 165 -0.43 10.47 5.71
CA ALA A 165 0.44 9.96 6.77
C ALA A 165 -0.32 9.74 8.09
N GLN A 166 -1.21 10.68 8.46
CA GLN A 166 -2.05 10.54 9.66
C GLN A 166 -3.00 9.34 9.57
N ALA A 167 -3.73 9.21 8.46
CA ALA A 167 -4.71 8.15 8.30
C ALA A 167 -4.05 6.77 8.13
N LEU A 168 -2.93 6.69 7.41
CA LEU A 168 -2.12 5.48 7.28
C LEU A 168 -1.58 5.04 8.65
N ALA A 169 -1.07 5.96 9.48
CA ALA A 169 -0.61 5.61 10.83
C ALA A 169 -1.73 5.08 11.74
N VAL A 170 -2.93 5.66 11.65
CA VAL A 170 -4.14 5.11 12.31
C VAL A 170 -4.43 3.70 11.79
N ARG A 171 -4.47 3.52 10.47
CA ARG A 171 -4.80 2.24 9.85
C ARG A 171 -3.79 1.15 10.19
N ALA A 172 -2.51 1.46 10.25
CA ALA A 172 -1.45 0.52 10.62
C ALA A 172 -1.66 0.00 12.04
N GLN A 173 -2.00 0.89 12.97
CA GLN A 173 -2.31 0.52 14.35
C GLN A 173 -3.58 -0.35 14.42
N GLU A 174 -4.65 0.01 13.69
CA GLU A 174 -5.88 -0.77 13.64
C GLU A 174 -5.67 -2.19 13.08
N LEU A 175 -4.94 -2.31 11.97
CA LEU A 175 -4.58 -3.60 11.36
C LEU A 175 -3.79 -4.44 12.36
N PHE A 176 -2.83 -3.82 13.04
CA PHE A 176 -2.05 -4.50 14.05
C PHE A 176 -2.91 -5.01 15.22
N ASP A 177 -3.69 -4.14 15.84
CA ASP A 177 -4.50 -4.45 17.03
C ASP A 177 -5.62 -5.46 16.73
N SER A 178 -6.28 -5.34 15.58
CA SER A 178 -7.45 -6.17 15.24
C SER A 178 -7.10 -7.53 14.63
N LYS A 179 -5.95 -7.65 13.98
CA LYS A 179 -5.59 -8.83 13.18
C LYS A 179 -4.17 -9.32 13.45
N LEU A 180 -3.17 -8.48 13.20
CA LEU A 180 -1.79 -8.96 13.06
C LEU A 180 -1.16 -9.39 14.38
N LYS A 181 -1.56 -8.76 15.49
CA LYS A 181 -1.08 -9.10 16.83
C LYS A 181 -1.32 -10.56 17.20
N ALA A 182 -2.43 -11.15 16.75
CA ALA A 182 -2.75 -12.56 16.98
C ALA A 182 -1.98 -13.53 16.05
N MET A 183 -1.34 -13.00 15.00
CA MET A 183 -0.56 -13.77 14.02
C MET A 183 0.93 -13.79 14.33
N ALA A 184 1.39 -13.03 15.31
CA ALA A 184 2.78 -12.97 15.72
C ALA A 184 3.27 -14.31 16.29
N GLU A 185 4.58 -14.53 16.23
CA GLU A 185 5.23 -15.72 16.77
C GLU A 185 4.98 -15.85 18.28
N ALA A 186 4.73 -17.08 18.74
CA ALA A 186 4.31 -17.35 20.12
C ALA A 186 5.33 -16.87 21.17
N ASN A 187 6.62 -16.83 20.82
CA ASN A 187 7.72 -16.39 21.68
C ASN A 187 8.12 -14.92 21.47
N ALA A 188 7.46 -14.18 20.58
CA ALA A 188 7.82 -12.81 20.23
C ALA A 188 7.09 -11.75 21.08
N THR A 189 6.60 -12.10 22.28
CA THR A 189 5.80 -11.20 23.14
C THR A 189 6.45 -9.83 23.34
N ALA A 190 7.76 -9.80 23.59
CA ALA A 190 8.49 -8.53 23.78
C ALA A 190 8.50 -7.67 22.50
N ALA A 191 8.69 -8.28 21.32
CA ALA A 191 8.65 -7.58 20.04
C ALA A 191 7.24 -7.08 19.71
N VAL A 192 6.21 -7.89 20.00
CA VAL A 192 4.80 -7.50 19.84
C VAL A 192 4.46 -6.28 20.71
N THR A 193 4.87 -6.29 21.99
CA THR A 193 4.66 -5.13 22.88
C THR A 193 5.43 -3.90 22.41
N ALA A 194 6.67 -4.07 21.95
CA ALA A 194 7.48 -2.98 21.44
C ALA A 194 6.92 -2.40 20.13
N LEU A 195 6.43 -3.25 19.23
CA LEU A 195 5.77 -2.83 17.99
C LEU A 195 4.50 -2.03 18.26
N ASP A 196 3.65 -2.50 19.19
CA ASP A 196 2.44 -1.77 19.62
C ASP A 196 2.78 -0.35 20.10
N ALA A 197 3.80 -0.25 20.97
CA ALA A 197 4.30 1.03 21.46
C ALA A 197 4.90 1.89 20.33
N GLY A 198 5.64 1.28 19.40
CA GLY A 198 6.24 1.94 18.24
C GLY A 198 5.21 2.56 17.31
N LEU A 199 4.14 1.82 16.95
CA LEU A 199 3.05 2.33 16.10
C LEU A 199 2.29 3.48 16.78
N LYS A 200 2.03 3.38 18.09
CA LYS A 200 1.40 4.47 18.87
C LYS A 200 2.28 5.72 18.89
N LYS A 201 3.59 5.54 19.08
CA LYS A 201 4.58 6.62 19.07
C LYS A 201 4.70 7.26 17.69
N LEU A 202 4.69 6.47 16.62
CA LEU A 202 4.71 6.93 15.24
C LEU A 202 3.51 7.83 14.95
N LYS A 203 2.31 7.32 15.23
CA LYS A 203 1.07 8.08 15.09
C LYS A 203 1.12 9.40 15.87
N GLN A 204 1.53 9.36 17.13
CA GLN A 204 1.64 10.55 17.96
C GLN A 204 2.64 11.56 17.38
N ALA A 205 3.81 11.12 16.91
CA ALA A 205 4.81 12.00 16.32
C ALA A 205 4.30 12.72 15.07
N ILE A 206 3.52 12.04 14.23
CA ILE A 206 2.87 12.63 13.04
C ILE A 206 1.81 13.67 13.47
N ASP A 207 0.95 13.32 14.44
CA ASP A 207 -0.08 14.23 14.96
C ASP A 207 0.53 15.51 15.58
N ASP A 208 1.61 15.34 16.33
CA ASP A 208 2.38 16.42 16.97
C ASP A 208 3.25 17.20 15.98
N LYS A 209 3.25 16.84 14.69
CA LYS A 209 4.06 17.46 13.62
C LYS A 209 5.55 17.45 13.96
N ALA A 210 6.03 16.33 14.50
CA ALA A 210 7.45 16.15 14.78
C ALA A 210 8.29 16.32 13.51
N ALA A 211 9.55 16.71 13.67
CA ALA A 211 10.48 16.79 12.53
C ALA A 211 10.56 15.45 11.77
N PRO A 212 10.66 15.45 10.43
CA PRO A 212 10.73 14.21 9.63
C PRO A 212 11.75 13.20 10.12
N ASP A 213 12.98 13.64 10.46
CA ASP A 213 14.03 12.78 11.01
C ASP A 213 13.61 12.03 12.30
N ASN A 214 12.73 12.62 13.11
CA ASN A 214 12.20 11.95 14.31
C ASN A 214 11.18 10.86 13.93
N VAL A 215 10.34 11.12 12.92
CA VAL A 215 9.36 10.15 12.40
C VAL A 215 10.09 8.98 11.72
N ASP A 216 11.05 9.27 10.84
CA ASP A 216 11.96 8.28 10.25
C ASP A 216 12.65 7.43 11.32
N SER A 217 13.22 8.07 12.34
CA SER A 217 13.88 7.35 13.41
C SER A 217 12.94 6.45 14.20
N ILE A 218 11.64 6.77 14.32
CA ILE A 218 10.67 5.89 14.98
C ILE A 218 10.41 4.68 14.10
N VAL A 219 10.19 4.88 12.80
CA VAL A 219 9.96 3.78 11.84
C VAL A 219 11.14 2.81 11.85
N ASN A 220 12.35 3.33 11.65
CA ASN A 220 13.57 2.53 11.50
C ASN A 220 14.05 1.85 12.79
N LYS A 221 13.74 2.39 13.98
CA LYS A 221 14.25 1.84 15.25
C LYS A 221 13.19 1.12 16.07
N ASP A 222 11.96 1.63 16.05
CA ASP A 222 10.88 1.16 16.93
C ASP A 222 9.83 0.33 16.17
N VAL A 223 9.65 0.53 14.86
CA VAL A 223 8.64 -0.18 14.07
C VAL A 223 9.25 -1.36 13.30
N HIS A 224 10.06 -1.14 12.26
CA HIS A 224 10.54 -2.25 11.40
C HIS A 224 11.27 -3.36 12.15
N PRO A 225 12.23 -3.08 13.06
CA PRO A 225 12.93 -4.16 13.74
C PRO A 225 12.01 -5.02 14.60
N ASN A 226 10.91 -4.45 15.11
CA ASN A 226 9.94 -5.17 15.91
C ASN A 226 8.92 -5.92 15.03
N ILE A 227 8.58 -5.42 13.84
CA ILE A 227 7.86 -6.22 12.82
C ILE A 227 8.68 -7.45 12.45
N GLN A 228 9.95 -7.27 12.10
CA GLN A 228 10.85 -8.37 11.72
C GLN A 228 10.90 -9.45 12.80
N LYS A 229 11.05 -9.05 14.07
CA LYS A 229 11.06 -9.99 15.20
C LYS A 229 9.71 -10.61 15.49
N ALA A 230 8.61 -9.85 15.42
CA ALA A 230 7.27 -10.33 15.74
C ALA A 230 6.76 -11.36 14.73
N PHE A 231 7.14 -11.22 13.46
CA PHE A 231 6.66 -12.06 12.35
C PHE A 231 7.76 -12.94 11.73
N ASN A 232 8.93 -13.00 12.39
CA ASN A 232 10.09 -13.78 11.96
C ASN A 232 10.49 -13.54 10.49
N LEU A 233 10.51 -12.26 10.10
CA LEU A 233 10.89 -11.88 8.74
C LEU A 233 12.40 -12.11 8.55
N GLN A 234 12.76 -12.80 7.48
CA GLN A 234 14.17 -13.02 7.13
C GLN A 234 14.74 -11.77 6.49
N ILE A 235 15.79 -11.20 7.09
CA ILE A 235 16.52 -10.08 6.51
C ILE A 235 17.57 -10.65 5.55
N ILE A 236 17.43 -10.43 4.24
CA ILE A 236 18.52 -10.69 3.29
C ILE A 236 19.43 -9.46 3.34
N PRO A 237 20.68 -9.56 3.82
CA PRO A 237 21.58 -8.40 3.87
C PRO A 237 21.86 -7.88 2.46
N GLU A 238 21.75 -6.56 2.28
CA GLU A 238 22.18 -5.87 1.06
C GLU A 238 23.71 -6.02 0.91
N PHE A 239 24.10 -6.79 -0.11
CA PHE A 239 25.37 -7.51 -0.30
C PHE A 239 26.71 -6.76 -0.10
N PRO A 240 27.82 -7.53 0.00
CA PRO A 240 28.71 -7.61 -1.17
C PRO A 240 28.77 -9.03 -1.78
N LEU A 241 28.44 -9.15 -3.07
CA LEU A 241 28.39 -10.39 -3.89
C LEU A 241 29.82 -10.90 -4.24
N PRO A 242 30.05 -12.19 -4.66
CA PRO A 242 29.20 -12.98 -5.57
C PRO A 242 29.09 -14.51 -5.35
N LEU A 243 27.95 -15.10 -5.74
CA LEU A 243 27.79 -16.23 -6.70
C LEU A 243 26.45 -16.97 -6.46
N VAL A 244 25.55 -16.84 -7.43
CA VAL A 244 24.54 -17.82 -7.87
C VAL A 244 23.69 -18.49 -6.78
N LEU A 245 22.50 -17.94 -6.55
CA LEU A 245 21.23 -18.68 -6.59
C LEU A 245 20.09 -17.64 -6.68
N THR A 246 19.23 -17.81 -7.66
CA THR A 246 18.05 -16.97 -7.90
C THR A 246 17.06 -17.12 -6.76
N ILE A 247 16.98 -16.11 -5.89
CA ILE A 247 15.89 -15.90 -4.93
C ILE A 247 15.44 -14.45 -5.13
N PRO A 248 14.13 -14.17 -5.27
CA PRO A 248 13.65 -12.80 -5.47
C PRO A 248 14.06 -11.94 -4.27
N ALA A 249 14.66 -10.80 -4.59
CA ALA A 249 15.07 -9.80 -3.62
C ALA A 249 13.84 -9.07 -3.08
N ILE A 250 13.85 -8.74 -1.79
CA ILE A 250 13.04 -7.66 -1.22
C ILE A 250 13.57 -6.38 -1.86
N ALA A 251 12.87 -5.90 -2.89
CA ALA A 251 13.14 -4.62 -3.51
C ALA A 251 11.87 -3.79 -3.43
N GLY A 252 11.82 -2.88 -2.45
CA GLY A 252 10.99 -1.70 -2.56
C GLY A 252 11.51 -0.88 -3.74
N ILE A 253 10.91 -1.08 -4.91
CA ILE A 253 11.20 -0.29 -6.10
C ILE A 253 10.37 1.01 -5.97
N ILE A 254 10.97 2.04 -5.38
CA ILE A 254 10.47 3.41 -5.52
C ILE A 254 11.06 3.98 -6.82
N ILE A 255 10.26 4.02 -7.89
CA ILE A 255 10.62 4.81 -9.08
C ILE A 255 10.10 6.24 -8.85
N ALA A 256 10.94 7.10 -8.28
CA ALA A 256 10.73 8.53 -8.30
C ALA A 256 10.97 9.08 -9.73
N ALA A 257 9.93 9.07 -10.57
CA ALA A 257 9.97 9.72 -11.87
C ALA A 257 9.69 11.23 -11.75
N LYS A 258 10.62 12.00 -11.18
CA LYS A 258 10.54 13.48 -11.20
C LYS A 258 11.31 14.03 -12.40
N ILE A 259 10.67 14.06 -13.57
CA ILE A 259 11.20 14.80 -14.73
C ILE A 259 10.80 16.28 -14.62
N ASN A 260 11.77 17.05 -14.15
CA ASN A 260 11.81 18.50 -14.18
C ASN A 260 11.82 18.99 -15.65
N THR A 261 10.72 19.57 -16.14
CA THR A 261 10.73 20.35 -17.39
C THR A 261 10.69 21.85 -17.09
N LEU A 262 11.90 22.37 -16.84
CA LEU A 262 12.48 23.60 -17.38
C LEU A 262 11.52 24.75 -17.70
N ARG A 263 11.42 25.67 -16.74
CA ARG A 263 11.22 27.10 -16.98
C ARG A 263 12.42 27.66 -17.75
N LYS A 264 12.26 28.04 -19.02
CA LYS A 264 13.11 29.05 -19.69
C LYS A 264 12.32 29.81 -20.78
N ARG A 265 12.19 31.11 -20.50
CA ARG A 265 11.79 32.25 -21.36
C ARG A 265 10.31 32.44 -21.58
#